data_AF-A0A441E061-F1
#
_entry.id   AF-A0A441E061-F1
#
_cell.length_a   1.000
_cell.length_b   1.000
_cell.length_c   1.000
_cell.angle_alpha   90.00
_cell.angle_beta   90.00
_cell.angle_gamma   90.00
#
_symmetry.space_group_name_H-M   'P 1'
#
loop_
_entity.id
_entity.type
_entity.pdbx_description
1 polymer ?
#
loop_
_entity_poly.entity_id
_entity_poly.type
_entity_poly.pdbx_seq_one_letter_code
_entity_poly.pdbx_strand_id
1 'polypeptide(L)'
;MSASAPSSENQGVSGFPEVSFGRSADGLRVALVGETAFAMADAGDGKHYLVTGWRIRKPFAEWTRSDFYGYCGELADEASFRAKVEENAEHQREKRTLARRETRSTANTPWGPSQGATVFAKGVICHSTAGHGGFHLSPERNGKVHAGLRAADGFYEEHECWAIVAFTFPHLFTSFERRCAERTMKDSFPDAWEAITGNVLQSGESWKKDERTFLAGHGADWIVVSAIASDHEKGFVEVIATRGGRRDVGTEERRFLVPSDEYRIGRFGFVIDPERHQVYDGPSSFVGWQGRRAS
;
A
#
# COMPACT_ATOMS: atom_id res chain seq x y z
N MET A 1 -8.24 -53.95 44.99
CA MET A 1 -7.76 -54.03 43.60
C MET A 1 -8.28 -52.80 42.88
N SER A 2 -7.45 -51.77 42.76
CA SER A 2 -7.79 -50.51 42.07
C SER A 2 -7.20 -50.57 40.67
N ALA A 3 -8.05 -50.43 39.65
CA ALA A 3 -7.62 -50.32 38.26
C ALA A 3 -7.69 -48.85 37.83
N SER A 4 -6.51 -48.30 37.55
CA SER A 4 -6.27 -46.92 37.12
C SER A 4 -6.80 -46.66 35.71
N ALA A 5 -7.34 -45.45 35.51
CA ALA A 5 -7.72 -44.92 34.21
C ALA A 5 -6.49 -44.63 33.33
N PRO A 6 -6.59 -44.74 31.99
CA PRO A 6 -5.50 -44.35 31.11
C PRO A 6 -5.49 -42.83 30.94
N SER A 7 -4.37 -42.23 31.34
CA SER A 7 -3.92 -40.89 31.00
C SER A 7 -3.78 -40.75 29.49
N SER A 8 -4.66 -39.96 28.87
CA SER A 8 -4.48 -39.52 27.48
C SER A 8 -3.54 -38.31 27.47
N GLU A 9 -2.51 -38.45 26.65
CA GLU A 9 -1.33 -37.62 26.59
C GLU A 9 -1.64 -36.18 26.17
N ASN A 10 -0.93 -35.30 26.85
CA ASN A 10 -0.87 -33.87 26.68
C ASN A 10 -0.44 -33.54 25.23
N GLN A 11 -1.39 -33.22 24.35
CA GLN A 11 -1.06 -32.67 23.03
C GLN A 11 -0.32 -31.35 23.23
N GLY A 12 0.96 -31.34 22.87
CA GLY A 12 1.82 -30.17 22.93
C GLY A 12 1.20 -29.04 22.12
N VAL A 13 0.70 -28.03 22.82
CA VAL A 13 0.30 -26.75 22.23
C VAL A 13 1.58 -26.08 21.75
N SER A 14 1.94 -26.33 20.49
CA SER A 14 2.87 -25.50 19.75
C SER A 14 2.34 -24.07 19.85
N GLY A 15 3.01 -23.20 20.61
CA GLY A 15 2.61 -21.80 20.83
C GLY A 15 2.67 -20.92 19.56
N PHE A 16 2.77 -21.53 18.39
CA PHE A 16 2.89 -20.90 17.09
C PHE A 16 1.56 -21.02 16.34
N PRO A 17 1.14 -20.00 15.57
CA PRO A 17 -0.03 -20.14 14.73
C PRO A 17 0.29 -21.18 13.65
N GLU A 18 -0.18 -22.40 13.86
CA GLU A 18 -0.08 -23.47 12.87
C GLU A 18 -0.95 -23.10 11.66
N VAL A 19 -0.35 -23.21 10.48
CA VAL A 19 -1.07 -22.92 9.23
C VAL A 19 -1.90 -24.15 8.88
N SER A 20 -3.21 -23.98 8.82
CA SER A 20 -4.14 -25.02 8.41
C SER A 20 -4.70 -24.71 7.03
N PHE A 21 -4.54 -25.61 6.06
CA PHE A 21 -5.12 -25.48 4.71
C PHE A 21 -6.32 -26.39 4.53
N GLY A 22 -7.26 -26.02 3.67
CA GLY A 22 -8.41 -26.86 3.33
C GLY A 22 -9.27 -26.31 2.20
N ARG A 23 -10.51 -26.80 2.13
CA ARG A 23 -11.52 -26.37 1.17
C ARG A 23 -12.79 -25.88 1.86
N SER A 24 -13.38 -24.83 1.30
CA SER A 24 -14.67 -24.30 1.73
C SER A 24 -15.86 -25.08 1.15
N ALA A 25 -17.07 -24.78 1.61
CA ALA A 25 -18.32 -25.38 1.11
C ALA A 25 -18.54 -25.13 -0.39
N ASP A 26 -18.14 -23.94 -0.86
CA ASP A 26 -18.17 -23.51 -2.26
C ASP A 26 -16.89 -23.87 -3.05
N GLY A 27 -16.03 -24.71 -2.48
CA GLY A 27 -14.89 -25.29 -3.19
C GLY A 27 -13.63 -24.42 -3.26
N LEU A 28 -13.64 -23.22 -2.66
CA LEU A 28 -12.48 -22.33 -2.58
C LEU A 28 -11.35 -22.98 -1.76
N ARG A 29 -10.13 -22.63 -2.13
CA ARG A 29 -8.96 -22.97 -1.31
C ARG A 29 -8.90 -22.00 -0.15
N VAL A 30 -8.85 -22.54 1.06
CA VAL A 30 -8.85 -21.74 2.29
C VAL A 30 -7.65 -22.08 3.15
N ALA A 31 -7.23 -21.11 3.95
CA ALA A 31 -6.26 -21.32 5.00
C ALA A 31 -6.62 -20.54 6.26
N LEU A 32 -6.16 -21.02 7.41
CA LEU A 32 -6.27 -20.32 8.69
C LEU A 32 -4.89 -20.19 9.31
N VAL A 33 -4.57 -18.98 9.76
CA VAL A 33 -3.34 -18.64 10.48
C VAL A 33 -3.72 -17.86 11.73
N GLY A 34 -3.72 -18.54 12.88
CA GLY A 34 -4.23 -17.97 14.12
C GLY A 34 -5.73 -17.67 14.00
N GLU A 35 -6.12 -16.41 14.09
CA GLU A 35 -7.52 -15.96 13.90
C GLU A 35 -7.79 -15.39 12.50
N THR A 36 -6.77 -15.32 11.63
CA THR A 36 -6.89 -14.81 10.26
C THR A 36 -7.24 -15.93 9.30
N ALA A 37 -8.37 -15.80 8.63
CA ALA A 37 -8.80 -16.70 7.55
C ALA A 37 -8.43 -16.11 6.19
N PHE A 38 -7.97 -16.96 5.28
CA PHE A 38 -7.62 -16.64 3.91
C PHE A 38 -8.41 -17.52 2.96
N ALA A 39 -8.83 -16.96 1.82
CA ALA A 39 -9.35 -17.71 0.69
C ALA A 39 -8.70 -17.23 -0.61
N MET A 40 -8.57 -18.15 -1.55
CA MET A 40 -8.31 -17.85 -2.95
C MET A 40 -9.66 -17.84 -3.67
N ALA A 41 -10.15 -16.63 -3.99
CA ALA A 41 -11.41 -16.43 -4.70
C ALA A 41 -11.17 -16.27 -6.20
N ASP A 42 -12.05 -16.83 -7.02
CA ASP A 42 -11.98 -16.66 -8.47
C ASP A 42 -12.53 -15.31 -8.90
N ALA A 43 -11.82 -14.66 -9.81
CA ALA A 43 -12.17 -13.37 -10.38
C ALA A 43 -12.97 -13.46 -11.68
N GLY A 44 -13.04 -14.65 -12.27
CA GLY A 44 -13.31 -14.83 -13.71
C GLY A 44 -12.02 -14.76 -14.55
N ASP A 45 -12.10 -15.23 -15.80
CA ASP A 45 -11.01 -15.18 -16.80
C ASP A 45 -9.66 -15.76 -16.36
N GLY A 46 -9.67 -16.76 -15.46
CA GLY A 46 -8.46 -17.40 -14.94
C GLY A 46 -7.66 -16.56 -13.95
N LYS A 47 -8.20 -15.43 -13.49
CA LYS A 47 -7.59 -14.61 -12.44
C LYS A 47 -8.10 -15.04 -11.06
N HIS A 48 -7.25 -14.85 -10.06
CA HIS A 48 -7.58 -15.17 -8.67
C HIS A 48 -7.29 -13.97 -7.76
N TYR A 49 -7.99 -13.90 -6.63
CA TYR A 49 -7.82 -12.87 -5.62
C TYR A 49 -7.59 -13.49 -4.24
N LEU A 50 -6.72 -12.86 -3.45
CA LEU A 50 -6.59 -13.17 -2.03
C LEU A 50 -7.68 -12.41 -1.27
N VAL A 51 -8.54 -13.15 -0.58
CA VAL A 51 -9.55 -12.57 0.31
C VAL A 51 -9.34 -13.01 1.75
N THR A 52 -9.69 -12.15 2.69
CA THR A 52 -9.43 -12.36 4.11
C THR A 52 -10.68 -12.22 4.96
N GLY A 53 -10.71 -12.97 6.06
CA GLY A 53 -11.72 -12.93 7.09
C GLY A 53 -11.06 -13.02 8.47
N TRP A 54 -11.82 -12.70 9.51
CA TRP A 54 -11.31 -12.68 10.88
C TRP A 54 -12.25 -13.44 11.81
N ARG A 55 -11.68 -14.28 12.68
CA ARG A 55 -12.41 -15.04 13.71
C ARG A 55 -13.58 -15.86 13.19
N ILE A 56 -13.40 -16.53 12.04
CA ILE A 56 -14.38 -17.50 11.54
C ILE A 56 -14.25 -18.78 12.37
N ARG A 57 -15.25 -19.07 13.21
CA ARG A 57 -15.19 -20.18 14.18
C ARG A 57 -15.73 -21.51 13.67
N LYS A 58 -16.48 -21.49 12.56
CA LYS A 58 -17.03 -22.70 11.93
C LYS A 58 -15.92 -23.51 11.24
N PRO A 59 -16.10 -24.82 11.00
CA PRO A 59 -15.15 -25.64 10.23
C PRO A 59 -15.03 -25.17 8.77
N PHE A 60 -13.90 -25.47 8.11
CA PHE A 60 -13.67 -25.10 6.70
C PHE A 60 -14.82 -25.53 5.77
N ALA A 61 -15.37 -26.72 5.95
CA ALA A 61 -16.46 -27.24 5.12
C ALA A 61 -17.75 -26.42 5.16
N GLU A 62 -17.89 -25.48 6.10
CA GLU A 62 -19.03 -24.57 6.21
C GLU A 62 -18.68 -23.12 5.77
N TRP A 63 -17.43 -22.87 5.39
CA TRP A 63 -16.99 -21.56 4.91
C TRP A 63 -17.53 -21.33 3.49
N THR A 64 -17.75 -20.07 3.18
CA THR A 64 -18.27 -19.59 1.90
C THR A 64 -17.59 -18.26 1.55
N ARG A 65 -17.68 -17.84 0.30
CA ARG A 65 -17.14 -16.55 -0.15
C ARG A 65 -17.60 -15.35 0.69
N SER A 66 -18.83 -15.38 1.23
CA SER A 66 -19.38 -14.29 2.05
C SER A 66 -18.73 -14.13 3.43
N ASP A 67 -18.01 -15.15 3.91
CA ASP A 67 -17.29 -15.05 5.19
C ASP A 67 -16.01 -14.20 5.08
N PHE A 68 -15.58 -13.88 3.85
CA PHE A 68 -14.39 -13.10 3.56
C PHE A 68 -14.77 -11.70 3.09
N TYR A 69 -14.43 -10.69 3.89
CA TYR A 69 -14.76 -9.29 3.63
C TYR A 69 -13.53 -8.46 3.21
N GLY A 70 -12.32 -8.94 3.47
CA GLY A 70 -11.09 -8.26 3.07
C GLY A 70 -10.63 -8.66 1.67
N TYR A 71 -10.09 -7.70 0.94
CA TYR A 71 -9.43 -7.91 -0.36
C TYR A 71 -7.95 -7.58 -0.22
N CYS A 72 -7.08 -8.51 -0.64
CA CYS A 72 -5.63 -8.40 -0.47
C CYS A 72 -4.87 -8.51 -1.80
N GLY A 73 -5.55 -8.30 -2.94
CA GLY A 73 -4.93 -8.23 -4.26
C GLY A 73 -5.07 -9.50 -5.10
N GLU A 74 -4.50 -9.43 -6.30
CA GLU A 74 -4.46 -10.54 -7.26
C GLU A 74 -3.45 -11.62 -6.87
N LEU A 75 -3.80 -12.86 -7.21
CA LEU A 75 -2.98 -14.06 -7.09
C LEU A 75 -2.84 -14.69 -8.48
N ALA A 76 -1.62 -15.08 -8.83
CA ALA A 76 -1.37 -15.79 -10.08
C ALA A 76 -1.87 -17.24 -10.01
N ASP A 77 -1.64 -17.91 -8.88
CA ASP A 77 -1.88 -19.34 -8.73
C ASP A 77 -1.95 -19.79 -7.26
N GLU A 78 -2.15 -21.10 -7.05
CA GLU A 78 -2.17 -21.73 -5.73
C GLU A 78 -0.83 -21.63 -5.00
N ALA A 79 0.29 -21.62 -5.71
CA ALA A 79 1.61 -21.46 -5.10
C ALA A 79 1.76 -20.06 -4.48
N SER A 80 1.30 -19.03 -5.20
CA SER A 80 1.23 -17.65 -4.74
C SER A 80 0.33 -17.51 -3.51
N PHE A 81 -0.81 -18.23 -3.49
CA PHE A 81 -1.68 -18.29 -2.33
C PHE A 81 -0.95 -18.86 -1.10
N ARG A 82 -0.32 -20.03 -1.24
CA ARG A 82 0.42 -20.68 -0.15
C ARG A 82 1.55 -19.81 0.37
N ALA A 83 2.35 -19.23 -0.52
CA ALA A 83 3.44 -18.33 -0.14
C ALA A 83 2.94 -17.12 0.67
N LYS A 84 1.79 -16.54 0.31
CA LYS A 84 1.19 -15.42 1.06
C LYS A 84 0.69 -15.82 2.44
N VAL A 85 0.08 -17.00 2.55
CA VAL A 85 -0.36 -17.56 3.84
C VAL A 85 0.85 -17.84 4.74
N GLU A 86 1.91 -18.43 4.20
CA GLU A 86 3.15 -18.73 4.93
C GLU A 86 3.90 -17.46 5.35
N GLU A 87 4.00 -16.46 4.46
CA GLU A 87 4.53 -15.13 4.78
C GLU A 87 3.76 -14.47 5.94
N ASN A 88 2.43 -14.60 5.96
CA ASN A 88 1.61 -14.10 7.06
C ASN A 88 1.86 -14.86 8.37
N ALA A 89 2.00 -16.18 8.31
CA ALA A 89 2.29 -17.01 9.47
C ALA A 89 3.65 -16.67 10.08
N GLU A 90 4.66 -16.47 9.25
CA GLU A 90 5.97 -15.98 9.67
C GLU A 90 5.89 -14.58 10.28
N HIS A 91 5.17 -13.66 9.64
CA HIS A 91 4.96 -12.32 10.17
C HIS A 91 4.26 -12.33 11.54
N GLN A 92 3.23 -13.16 11.73
CA GLN A 92 2.56 -13.32 13.03
C GLN A 92 3.50 -13.91 14.09
N ARG A 93 4.32 -14.91 13.72
CA ARG A 93 5.31 -15.51 14.61
C ARG A 93 6.33 -14.47 15.08
N GLU A 94 6.93 -13.75 14.15
CA GLU A 94 7.90 -12.69 14.47
C GLU A 94 7.27 -11.57 15.31
N LYS A 95 6.03 -11.14 15.00
CA LYS A 95 5.29 -10.16 15.82
C LYS A 95 5.16 -10.60 17.28
N ARG A 96 4.87 -11.89 17.53
CA ARG A 96 4.80 -12.44 18.90
C ARG A 96 6.17 -12.42 19.57
N THR A 97 7.24 -12.79 18.85
CA THR A 97 8.62 -12.75 19.37
C THR A 97 9.08 -11.35 19.73
N LEU A 98 8.67 -10.34 18.96
CA LEU A 98 9.00 -8.93 19.23
C LEU A 98 8.33 -8.37 20.49
N ALA A 99 7.32 -9.06 21.04
CA ALA A 99 6.66 -8.75 22.31
C ALA A 99 6.27 -7.26 22.45
N ARG A 100 5.79 -6.67 21.36
CA ARG A 100 5.32 -5.27 21.34
C ARG A 100 4.17 -5.12 22.33
N ARG A 101 4.18 -4.02 23.10
CA ARG A 101 3.19 -3.80 24.15
C ARG A 101 2.19 -2.74 23.73
N GLU A 102 0.93 -3.13 23.63
CA GLU A 102 -0.17 -2.18 23.52
C GLU A 102 -0.41 -1.49 24.85
N THR A 103 -0.64 -0.17 24.79
CA THR A 103 -0.97 0.65 25.95
C THR A 103 -2.03 1.66 25.54
N ARG A 104 -2.89 2.01 26.50
CA ARG A 104 -3.71 3.22 26.36
C ARG A 104 -2.77 4.41 26.42
N SER A 105 -3.04 5.40 25.57
CA SER A 105 -2.31 6.66 25.57
C SER A 105 -3.27 7.76 25.15
N THR A 106 -3.19 8.90 25.81
CA THR A 106 -3.89 10.15 25.48
C THR A 106 -2.89 11.26 25.18
N ALA A 107 -1.68 10.89 24.74
CA ALA A 107 -0.63 11.84 24.39
C ALA A 107 -1.08 12.72 23.21
N ASN A 108 -0.68 13.98 23.23
CA ASN A 108 -0.89 14.86 22.09
C ASN A 108 0.13 14.51 21.00
N THR A 109 -0.38 14.20 19.81
CA THR A 109 0.43 13.97 18.61
C THR A 109 0.10 15.03 17.56
N PRO A 110 0.91 15.21 16.51
CA PRO A 110 0.59 16.09 15.39
C PRO A 110 -0.74 15.76 14.70
N TRP A 111 -1.22 14.52 14.82
CA TRP A 111 -2.49 14.04 14.25
C TRP A 111 -3.66 14.10 15.24
N GLY A 112 -3.48 14.79 16.36
CA GLY A 112 -4.46 14.90 17.44
C GLY A 112 -4.17 13.96 18.62
N PRO A 113 -5.13 13.83 19.54
CA PRO A 113 -4.96 12.98 20.72
C PRO A 113 -4.83 11.50 20.34
N SER A 114 -3.80 10.85 20.89
CA SER A 114 -3.64 9.40 20.83
C SER A 114 -4.88 8.72 21.43
N GLN A 115 -5.31 7.63 20.81
CA GLN A 115 -6.38 6.73 21.30
C GLN A 115 -5.83 5.37 21.71
N GLY A 116 -4.67 4.99 21.14
CA GLY A 116 -3.91 3.83 21.54
C GLY A 116 -2.44 4.00 21.15
N ALA A 117 -1.56 3.24 21.79
CA ALA A 117 -0.16 3.22 21.42
C ALA A 117 0.43 1.82 21.51
N THR A 118 1.34 1.50 20.60
CA THR A 118 2.14 0.28 20.62
C THR A 118 3.58 0.65 20.92
N VAL A 119 4.11 0.16 22.04
CA VAL A 119 5.51 0.36 22.42
C VAL A 119 6.35 -0.72 21.75
N PHE A 120 7.22 -0.32 20.82
CA PHE A 120 8.15 -1.21 20.13
C PHE A 120 9.44 -1.39 20.95
N ALA A 121 9.92 -0.31 21.56
CA ALA A 121 11.05 -0.32 22.48
C ALA A 121 11.03 0.94 23.36
N LYS A 122 11.94 1.02 24.34
CA LYS A 122 12.16 2.28 25.07
C LYS A 122 12.52 3.40 24.08
N GLY A 123 11.66 4.41 24.03
CA GLY A 123 11.80 5.58 23.16
C GLY A 123 11.34 5.37 21.71
N VAL A 124 10.63 4.27 21.40
CA VAL A 124 10.03 4.02 20.07
C VAL A 124 8.58 3.58 20.27
N ILE A 125 7.65 4.48 19.99
CA ILE A 125 6.22 4.28 20.25
C ILE A 125 5.44 4.60 18.98
N CYS A 126 4.58 3.68 18.53
CA CYS A 126 3.62 3.96 17.48
C CYS A 126 2.30 4.40 18.11
N HIS A 127 1.81 5.58 17.75
CA HIS A 127 0.53 6.13 18.18
C HIS A 127 -0.53 5.92 17.11
N SER A 128 -1.74 5.59 17.54
CA SER A 128 -2.95 5.55 16.71
C SER A 128 -3.94 6.59 17.22
N THR A 129 -4.48 7.38 16.30
CA THR A 129 -5.49 8.44 16.52
C THR A 129 -6.75 8.13 15.70
N ALA A 130 -7.75 9.00 15.77
CA ALA A 130 -9.06 8.76 15.14
C ALA A 130 -9.01 8.62 13.61
N GLY A 131 -8.05 9.27 12.94
CA GLY A 131 -7.91 9.22 11.48
C GLY A 131 -6.53 8.86 10.98
N HIS A 132 -5.50 8.99 11.83
CA HIS A 132 -4.11 8.80 11.44
C HIS A 132 -3.27 8.17 12.56
N GLY A 133 -1.97 8.04 12.33
CA GLY A 133 -1.02 7.58 13.31
C GLY A 133 0.41 7.79 12.86
N GLY A 134 1.31 7.24 13.66
CA GLY A 134 2.73 7.24 13.33
C GLY A 134 3.61 6.97 14.52
N PHE A 135 4.91 6.95 14.27
CA PHE A 135 5.92 6.71 15.28
C PHE A 135 6.36 8.02 15.93
N HIS A 136 6.52 7.98 17.24
CA HIS A 136 7.20 8.99 18.03
C HIS A 136 8.50 8.39 18.58
N LEU A 137 9.61 9.07 18.30
CA LEU A 137 10.93 8.72 18.80
C LEU A 137 11.34 9.66 19.93
N SER A 138 11.88 9.11 21.02
CA SER A 138 12.54 9.94 22.03
C SER A 138 13.74 10.68 21.39
N PRO A 139 14.19 11.83 21.94
CA PRO A 139 15.32 12.57 21.38
C PRO A 139 16.57 11.71 21.17
N GLU A 140 16.87 10.79 22.09
CA GLU A 140 17.98 9.85 21.98
C GLU A 140 17.83 8.89 20.78
N ARG A 141 16.63 8.37 20.55
CA ARG A 141 16.34 7.49 19.40
C ARG A 141 16.32 8.28 18.10
N ASN A 142 15.70 9.45 18.11
CA ASN A 142 15.65 10.34 16.96
C ASN A 142 17.06 10.77 16.50
N GLY A 143 17.98 10.96 17.45
CA GLY A 143 19.39 11.25 17.17
C GLY A 143 20.14 10.14 16.40
N LYS A 144 19.60 8.92 16.33
CA LYS A 144 20.16 7.80 15.55
C LYS A 144 19.65 7.76 14.11
N VAL A 145 18.57 8.47 13.80
CA VAL A 145 18.05 8.59 12.43
C VAL A 145 19.04 9.41 11.60
N HIS A 146 19.26 9.01 10.35
CA HIS A 146 20.14 9.71 9.42
C HIS A 146 19.71 11.19 9.29
N ALA A 147 20.68 12.11 9.27
CA ALA A 147 20.40 13.55 9.35
C ALA A 147 19.46 14.05 8.25
N GLY A 148 19.57 13.53 7.03
CA GLY A 148 18.70 13.89 5.90
C GLY A 148 17.25 13.37 5.99
N LEU A 149 16.94 12.50 6.96
CA LEU A 149 15.61 11.91 7.17
C LEU A 149 15.03 12.23 8.55
N ARG A 150 15.79 12.90 9.40
CA ARG A 150 15.43 13.09 10.80
C ARG A 150 14.34 14.15 10.94
N ALA A 151 13.18 13.75 11.45
CA ALA A 151 12.12 14.68 11.82
C ALA A 151 12.54 15.52 13.04
N ALA A 152 12.33 16.84 12.97
CA ALA A 152 12.75 17.76 14.04
C ALA A 152 11.95 17.57 15.33
N ASP A 153 10.66 17.23 15.20
CA ASP A 153 9.73 16.97 16.30
C ASP A 153 9.76 15.50 16.78
N GLY A 154 10.48 14.63 16.08
CA GLY A 154 10.56 13.20 16.38
C GLY A 154 9.33 12.38 15.99
N PHE A 155 8.39 12.96 15.25
CA PHE A 155 7.19 12.26 14.75
C PHE A 155 7.36 11.82 13.29
N TYR A 156 6.95 10.59 13.01
CA TYR A 156 7.06 9.95 11.71
C TYR A 156 5.70 9.36 11.34
N GLU A 157 5.05 9.99 10.37
CA GLU A 157 3.75 9.64 9.78
C GLU A 157 3.68 8.18 9.29
N GLU A 158 2.50 7.55 9.41
CA GLU A 158 2.29 6.10 9.22
C GLU A 158 2.32 5.58 7.78
N HIS A 159 2.17 6.43 6.75
CA HIS A 159 2.15 5.98 5.36
C HIS A 159 3.56 5.92 4.76
N GLU A 160 4.33 7.00 4.86
CA GLU A 160 5.68 7.07 4.27
C GLU A 160 6.77 7.05 5.35
N CYS A 161 6.66 7.92 6.33
CA CYS A 161 7.76 8.22 7.26
C CYS A 161 8.05 7.07 8.25
N TRP A 162 7.09 6.17 8.51
CA TRP A 162 7.32 4.97 9.33
C TRP A 162 8.47 4.11 8.80
N ALA A 163 8.69 4.13 7.48
CA ALA A 163 9.76 3.38 6.84
C ALA A 163 11.14 3.86 7.28
N ILE A 164 11.30 5.14 7.62
CA ILE A 164 12.53 5.71 8.18
C ILE A 164 12.83 5.08 9.54
N VAL A 165 11.79 4.89 10.38
CA VAL A 165 11.93 4.26 11.69
C VAL A 165 12.29 2.79 11.56
N ALA A 166 11.62 2.06 10.66
CA ALA A 166 11.91 0.66 10.38
C ALA A 166 13.31 0.45 9.79
N PHE A 167 13.75 1.35 8.92
CA PHE A 167 15.09 1.33 8.35
C PHE A 167 16.17 1.64 9.40
N THR A 168 15.90 2.57 10.32
CA THR A 168 16.84 2.93 11.41
C THR A 168 16.92 1.84 12.49
N PHE A 169 15.81 1.18 12.81
CA PHE A 169 15.73 0.17 13.87
C PHE A 169 15.19 -1.18 13.38
N PRO A 170 15.87 -1.86 12.45
CA PRO A 170 15.33 -3.03 11.77
C PRO A 170 14.97 -4.19 12.73
N HIS A 171 15.68 -4.32 13.85
CA HIS A 171 15.44 -5.35 14.86
C HIS A 171 14.10 -5.20 15.62
N LEU A 172 13.41 -4.06 15.50
CA LEU A 172 12.08 -3.85 16.09
C LEU A 172 10.95 -4.29 15.15
N PHE A 173 11.29 -4.70 13.93
CA PHE A 173 10.37 -5.00 12.85
C PHE A 173 10.53 -6.43 12.35
N THR A 174 9.42 -7.00 11.92
CA THR A 174 9.38 -8.30 11.24
C THR A 174 10.13 -8.23 9.91
N SER A 175 10.54 -9.38 9.39
CA SER A 175 11.12 -9.48 8.04
C SER A 175 10.18 -8.92 6.97
N PHE A 176 8.88 -9.17 7.09
CA PHE A 176 7.86 -8.60 6.22
C PHE A 176 7.82 -7.06 6.30
N GLU A 177 7.69 -6.49 7.50
CA GLU A 177 7.67 -5.03 7.67
C GLU A 177 8.97 -4.38 7.16
N ARG A 178 10.12 -5.04 7.32
CA ARG A 178 11.40 -4.54 6.77
C ARG A 178 11.39 -4.49 5.23
N ARG A 179 10.85 -5.50 4.55
CA ARG A 179 10.70 -5.48 3.08
C ARG A 179 9.75 -4.37 2.62
N CYS A 180 8.63 -4.20 3.33
CA CYS A 180 7.70 -3.10 3.05
C CYS A 180 8.36 -1.74 3.26
N ALA A 181 9.08 -1.56 4.37
CA ALA A 181 9.81 -0.32 4.67
C ALA A 181 10.89 -0.03 3.63
N GLU A 182 11.66 -1.03 3.18
CA GLU A 182 12.63 -0.84 2.09
C GLU A 182 11.96 -0.34 0.81
N ARG A 183 10.83 -0.95 0.40
CA ARG A 183 10.08 -0.49 -0.77
C ARG A 183 9.60 0.95 -0.59
N THR A 184 8.98 1.27 0.55
CA THR A 184 8.55 2.63 0.87
C THR A 184 9.72 3.61 0.90
N MET A 185 10.90 3.21 1.41
CA MET A 185 12.09 4.06 1.39
C MET A 185 12.55 4.36 -0.05
N LYS A 186 12.59 3.36 -0.93
CA LYS A 186 12.94 3.52 -2.34
C LYS A 186 11.92 4.41 -3.08
N ASP A 187 10.64 4.21 -2.83
CA ASP A 187 9.57 4.95 -3.50
C ASP A 187 9.45 6.40 -2.98
N SER A 188 9.47 6.60 -1.66
CA SER A 188 9.18 7.89 -1.03
C SER A 188 10.42 8.75 -0.77
N PHE A 189 11.58 8.14 -0.51
CA PHE A 189 12.84 8.82 -0.17
C PHE A 189 14.05 8.30 -0.97
N PRO A 190 13.97 8.21 -2.32
CA PRO A 190 14.98 7.57 -3.14
C PRO A 190 16.38 8.17 -2.95
N ASP A 191 16.50 9.50 -2.98
CA ASP A 191 17.80 10.17 -2.89
C ASP A 191 18.49 9.87 -1.54
N ALA A 192 17.71 9.81 -0.44
CA ALA A 192 18.22 9.44 0.88
C ALA A 192 18.56 7.95 0.97
N TRP A 193 17.78 7.07 0.35
CA TRP A 193 18.07 5.64 0.26
C TRP A 193 19.42 5.39 -0.43
N GLU A 194 19.66 6.02 -1.57
CA GLU A 194 20.93 5.91 -2.30
C GLU A 194 22.10 6.47 -1.48
N ALA A 195 21.91 7.62 -0.83
CA ALA A 195 22.95 8.24 0.00
C ALA A 195 23.34 7.36 1.21
N ILE A 196 22.37 6.68 1.83
CA ILE A 196 22.64 5.86 3.02
C ILE A 196 23.18 4.47 2.63
N THR A 197 22.67 3.88 1.55
CA THR A 197 23.04 2.51 1.16
C THR A 197 24.22 2.44 0.18
N GLY A 198 24.51 3.54 -0.52
CA GLY A 198 25.47 3.58 -1.63
C GLY A 198 24.98 2.92 -2.92
N ASN A 199 23.75 2.39 -2.94
CA ASN A 199 23.19 1.69 -4.09
C ASN A 199 22.36 2.63 -4.95
N VAL A 200 22.69 2.73 -6.24
CA VAL A 200 21.93 3.55 -7.19
C VAL A 200 20.73 2.76 -7.73
N LEU A 201 19.54 3.29 -7.52
CA LEU A 201 18.27 2.76 -7.99
C LEU A 201 18.17 2.91 -9.52
N GLN A 202 17.89 1.79 -10.17
CA GLN A 202 17.65 1.67 -11.60
C GLN A 202 16.21 2.07 -11.95
N SER A 203 15.95 2.21 -13.25
CA SER A 203 14.58 2.48 -13.73
C SER A 203 13.65 1.34 -13.34
N GLY A 204 12.47 1.68 -12.83
CA GLY A 204 11.49 0.72 -12.30
C GLY A 204 11.61 0.46 -10.80
N GLU A 205 12.72 0.84 -10.14
CA GLU A 205 12.96 0.53 -8.72
C GLU A 205 12.44 1.59 -7.75
N SER A 206 12.09 2.78 -8.24
CA SER A 206 11.51 3.86 -7.45
C SER A 206 10.48 4.62 -8.25
N TRP A 207 9.26 4.68 -7.73
CA TRP A 207 8.17 5.44 -8.36
C TRP A 207 8.53 6.93 -8.50
N LYS A 208 9.04 7.60 -7.46
CA LYS A 208 9.39 9.03 -7.51
C LYS A 208 10.55 9.34 -8.47
N LYS A 209 11.57 8.46 -8.56
CA LYS A 209 12.65 8.67 -9.55
C LYS A 209 12.16 8.48 -10.96
N ASP A 210 11.40 7.42 -11.22
CA ASP A 210 10.83 7.16 -12.55
C ASP A 210 9.91 8.32 -12.97
N GLU A 211 9.08 8.83 -12.06
CA GLU A 211 8.24 10.01 -12.29
C GLU A 211 9.10 11.24 -12.62
N ARG A 212 10.15 11.51 -11.83
CA ARG A 212 11.09 12.63 -12.08
C ARG A 212 11.73 12.52 -13.45
N THR A 213 12.18 11.33 -13.85
CA THR A 213 12.78 11.08 -15.18
C THR A 213 11.76 11.30 -16.30
N PHE A 214 10.53 10.79 -16.12
CA PHE A 214 9.44 11.00 -17.07
C PHE A 214 9.12 12.49 -17.25
N LEU A 215 8.88 13.21 -16.16
CA LEU A 215 8.57 14.65 -16.20
C LEU A 215 9.73 15.49 -16.78
N ALA A 216 10.98 15.12 -16.52
CA ALA A 216 12.13 15.79 -17.11
C ALA A 216 12.23 15.58 -18.63
N GLY A 217 11.91 14.38 -19.11
CA GLY A 217 11.86 14.07 -20.55
C GLY A 217 10.69 14.76 -21.27
N HIS A 218 9.57 14.98 -20.55
CA HIS A 218 8.33 15.51 -21.11
C HIS A 218 8.00 16.96 -20.68
N GLY A 219 9.00 17.71 -20.19
CA GLY A 219 8.77 19.07 -19.68
C GLY A 219 8.22 20.06 -20.70
N ALA A 220 8.40 19.80 -21.99
CA ALA A 220 7.86 20.60 -23.09
C ALA A 220 6.54 20.06 -23.67
N ASP A 221 6.17 18.83 -23.34
CA ASP A 221 5.05 18.12 -23.95
C ASP A 221 3.74 18.39 -23.21
N TRP A 222 2.62 18.15 -23.88
CA TRP A 222 1.29 18.27 -23.30
C TRP A 222 0.93 16.96 -22.59
N ILE A 223 0.83 16.99 -21.26
CA ILE A 223 0.48 15.81 -20.46
C ILE A 223 -0.95 15.98 -19.95
N VAL A 224 -1.77 14.95 -20.15
CA VAL A 224 -3.17 14.95 -19.72
C VAL A 224 -3.27 15.00 -18.19
N VAL A 225 -4.01 15.99 -17.69
CA VAL A 225 -4.29 16.18 -16.25
C VAL A 225 -5.73 15.85 -15.86
N SER A 226 -6.66 15.91 -16.83
CA SER A 226 -8.07 15.56 -16.66
C SER A 226 -8.62 14.96 -17.94
N ALA A 227 -9.54 14.01 -17.83
CA ALA A 227 -10.16 13.33 -18.97
C ALA A 227 -11.61 12.99 -18.68
N ILE A 228 -12.45 13.09 -19.71
CA ILE A 228 -13.86 12.70 -19.66
C ILE A 228 -14.24 12.07 -21.00
N ALA A 229 -15.13 11.07 -20.98
CA ALA A 229 -15.73 10.59 -22.22
C ALA A 229 -16.49 11.75 -22.89
N SER A 230 -16.30 11.96 -24.19
CA SER A 230 -16.99 13.05 -24.88
C SER A 230 -18.44 12.68 -25.16
N ASP A 231 -19.38 13.51 -24.72
CA ASP A 231 -20.79 13.41 -25.09
C ASP A 231 -21.08 14.02 -26.48
N HIS A 232 -20.11 14.77 -27.02
CA HIS A 232 -20.24 15.52 -28.26
C HIS A 232 -19.63 14.78 -29.46
N GLU A 233 -18.48 14.13 -29.25
CA GLU A 233 -17.78 13.38 -30.29
C GLU A 233 -17.68 11.89 -29.90
N LYS A 234 -18.57 11.07 -30.48
CA LYS A 234 -18.65 9.64 -30.14
C LYS A 234 -17.36 8.92 -30.49
N GLY A 235 -16.85 8.12 -29.55
CA GLY A 235 -15.61 7.36 -29.72
C GLY A 235 -14.34 8.15 -29.36
N PHE A 236 -14.49 9.35 -28.78
CA PHE A 236 -13.39 10.16 -28.28
C PHE A 236 -13.50 10.43 -26.78
N VAL A 237 -12.34 10.64 -26.16
CA VAL A 237 -12.15 11.17 -24.82
C VAL A 237 -11.73 12.62 -24.96
N GLU A 238 -12.50 13.53 -24.35
CA GLU A 238 -12.09 14.93 -24.20
C GLU A 238 -11.09 15.00 -23.05
N VAL A 239 -9.88 15.46 -23.34
CA VAL A 239 -8.81 15.55 -22.36
C VAL A 239 -8.34 16.99 -22.22
N ILE A 240 -8.05 17.38 -20.98
CA ILE A 240 -7.36 18.62 -20.65
C ILE A 240 -5.90 18.25 -20.36
N ALA A 241 -4.98 18.86 -21.08
CA ALA A 241 -3.55 18.69 -20.90
C ALA A 241 -2.87 20.01 -20.55
N THR A 242 -1.79 19.92 -19.80
CA THR A 242 -0.92 21.04 -19.46
C THR A 242 0.52 20.73 -19.84
N ARG A 243 1.30 21.78 -20.08
CA ARG A 243 2.72 21.62 -20.44
C ARG A 243 3.50 21.04 -19.27
N GLY A 244 4.16 19.90 -19.51
CA GLY A 244 4.88 19.13 -18.49
C GLY A 244 4.00 18.60 -17.35
N GLY A 245 2.68 18.55 -17.53
CA GLY A 245 1.74 18.03 -16.52
C GLY A 245 1.56 18.92 -15.29
N ARG A 246 1.98 20.19 -15.37
CA ARG A 246 1.86 21.15 -14.26
C ARG A 246 0.40 21.44 -13.93
N ARG A 247 0.09 21.58 -12.65
CA ARG A 247 -1.28 21.87 -12.16
C ARG A 247 -1.36 23.18 -11.37
N ASP A 248 -0.34 24.03 -11.52
CA ASP A 248 -0.25 25.30 -10.81
C ASP A 248 -1.28 26.30 -11.34
N VAL A 249 -1.71 27.21 -10.47
CA VAL A 249 -2.62 28.31 -10.86
C VAL A 249 -1.97 29.14 -11.97
N GLY A 250 -2.69 29.35 -13.06
CA GLY A 250 -2.21 30.11 -14.23
C GLY A 250 -1.45 29.28 -15.26
N THR A 251 -1.32 27.96 -15.06
CA THR A 251 -0.78 27.06 -16.10
C THR A 251 -1.70 27.05 -17.31
N GLU A 252 -1.12 27.16 -18.51
CA GLU A 252 -1.87 27.01 -19.76
C GLU A 252 -2.44 25.60 -19.86
N GLU A 253 -3.77 25.54 -19.96
CA GLU A 253 -4.53 24.32 -20.19
C GLU A 253 -5.02 24.30 -21.63
N ARG A 254 -4.83 23.18 -22.33
CA ARG A 254 -5.38 22.95 -23.67
C ARG A 254 -6.22 21.69 -23.69
N ARG A 255 -7.28 21.74 -24.49
CA ARG A 255 -8.17 20.61 -24.71
C ARG A 255 -7.80 19.87 -25.98
N PHE A 256 -7.89 18.56 -25.93
CA PHE A 256 -7.68 17.68 -27.07
C PHE A 256 -8.76 16.61 -27.13
N LEU A 257 -8.98 16.06 -28.32
CA LEU A 257 -9.72 14.82 -28.49
C LEU A 257 -8.74 13.68 -28.74
N VAL A 258 -8.86 12.63 -27.92
CA VAL A 258 -8.08 11.39 -28.05
C VAL A 258 -9.05 10.25 -28.35
N PRO A 259 -8.79 9.40 -29.36
CA PRO A 259 -9.61 8.21 -29.61
C PRO A 259 -9.75 7.35 -28.35
N SER A 260 -10.96 6.87 -28.03
CA SER A 260 -11.21 6.14 -26.78
C SER A 260 -10.49 4.81 -26.67
N ASP A 261 -10.14 4.17 -27.79
CA ASP A 261 -9.35 2.94 -27.85
C ASP A 261 -7.85 3.19 -27.60
N GLU A 262 -7.37 4.39 -27.92
CA GLU A 262 -6.01 4.86 -27.68
C GLU A 262 -5.81 5.39 -26.26
N TYR A 263 -6.79 6.11 -25.70
CA TYR A 263 -6.64 6.74 -24.39
C TYR A 263 -6.53 5.69 -23.27
N ARG A 264 -5.31 5.47 -22.80
CA ARG A 264 -5.01 4.67 -21.61
C ARG A 264 -4.08 5.48 -20.72
N ILE A 265 -4.50 5.74 -19.49
CA ILE A 265 -3.66 6.39 -18.50
C ILE A 265 -2.44 5.49 -18.25
N GLY A 266 -1.28 5.94 -18.71
CA GLY A 266 0.00 5.31 -18.43
C GLY A 266 0.42 5.54 -16.99
N ARG A 267 1.54 4.93 -16.59
CA ARG A 267 2.05 4.99 -15.20
C ARG A 267 2.24 6.42 -14.67
N PHE A 268 2.57 7.38 -15.54
CA PHE A 268 2.82 8.79 -15.19
C PHE A 268 1.92 9.78 -15.97
N GLY A 269 0.84 9.27 -16.56
CA GLY A 269 -0.08 10.06 -17.39
C GLY A 269 -0.05 9.66 -18.87
N PHE A 270 -0.75 10.46 -19.68
CA PHE A 270 -0.84 10.31 -21.13
C PHE A 270 -0.23 11.55 -21.79
N VAL A 271 0.73 11.35 -22.68
CA VAL A 271 1.37 12.44 -23.44
C VAL A 271 0.61 12.62 -24.75
N ILE A 272 0.17 13.84 -25.01
CA ILE A 272 -0.47 14.23 -26.26
C ILE A 272 0.58 14.29 -27.36
N ASP A 273 0.40 13.46 -28.37
CA ASP A 273 1.01 13.60 -29.69
C ASP A 273 0.27 14.67 -30.52
N PRO A 274 0.86 15.85 -30.81
CA PRO A 274 0.21 16.91 -31.57
C PRO A 274 -0.07 16.57 -33.05
N GLU A 275 0.59 15.56 -33.61
CA GLU A 275 0.36 15.12 -34.99
C GLU A 275 -0.89 14.23 -35.10
N ARG A 276 -1.28 13.59 -33.99
CA ARG A 276 -2.38 12.61 -33.93
C ARG A 276 -3.60 13.11 -33.16
N HIS A 277 -3.40 13.96 -32.15
CA HIS A 277 -4.47 14.46 -31.29
C HIS A 277 -4.79 15.92 -31.60
N GLN A 278 -6.03 16.16 -32.02
CA GLN A 278 -6.47 17.48 -32.43
C GLN A 278 -6.83 18.34 -31.21
N VAL A 279 -6.43 19.62 -31.25
CA VAL A 279 -6.90 20.62 -30.29
C VAL A 279 -8.41 20.77 -30.43
N TYR A 280 -9.12 20.81 -29.31
CA TYR A 280 -10.57 20.84 -29.28
C TYR A 280 -11.11 22.12 -28.66
N ASP A 281 -11.69 22.97 -29.49
CA ASP A 281 -12.32 24.24 -29.10
C ASP A 281 -13.86 24.17 -29.07
N GLY A 282 -14.44 22.99 -29.30
CA GLY A 282 -15.90 22.78 -29.35
C GLY A 282 -16.59 22.73 -27.98
N PRO A 283 -17.91 22.45 -27.94
CA PRO A 283 -18.68 22.27 -26.70
C PRO A 283 -18.01 21.27 -25.76
N SER A 284 -17.92 21.61 -24.48
CA SER A 284 -17.22 20.77 -23.50
C SER A 284 -18.18 19.90 -22.72
N SER A 285 -17.80 18.63 -22.53
CA SER A 285 -18.44 17.74 -21.56
C SER A 285 -17.98 18.03 -20.12
N PHE A 286 -16.95 18.86 -19.91
CA PHE A 286 -16.57 19.33 -18.58
C PHE A 286 -17.54 20.41 -18.08
N VAL A 287 -18.27 20.12 -17.00
CA VAL A 287 -19.19 21.06 -16.36
C VAL A 287 -18.44 22.31 -15.89
N GLY A 288 -18.83 23.48 -16.38
CA GLY A 288 -18.28 24.77 -15.96
C GLY A 288 -16.93 25.16 -16.59
N TRP A 289 -16.49 24.46 -17.65
CA TRP A 289 -15.25 24.81 -18.34
C TRP A 289 -15.36 26.15 -19.08
N GLN A 290 -14.69 27.17 -18.55
CA GLN A 290 -14.33 28.40 -19.24
C GLN A 290 -12.81 28.41 -19.31
N GLY A 291 -12.24 27.92 -20.42
CA GLY A 291 -10.79 27.71 -20.54
C GLY A 291 -10.00 28.85 -19.92
N ARG A 292 -9.09 28.54 -18.98
CA ARG A 292 -8.27 29.55 -18.31
C ARG A 292 -7.28 30.10 -19.32
N ARG A 293 -7.67 31.18 -20.02
CA ARG A 293 -6.72 31.95 -20.83
C ARG A 293 -5.70 32.56 -19.88
N ALA A 294 -4.43 32.21 -20.07
CA ALA A 294 -3.33 32.99 -19.53
C ALA A 294 -3.51 34.44 -19.98
N SER A 295 -3.55 35.36 -19.02
CA SER A 295 -3.48 36.81 -19.27
C SER A 295 -2.04 37.20 -19.57
#